data_AF-A0A7V2MVB3-F1
#
_entry.id   AF-A0A7V2MVB3-F1
#
_cell.length_a   1.000
_cell.length_b   1.000
_cell.length_c   1.000
_cell.angle_alpha   90.00
_cell.angle_beta   90.00
_cell.angle_gamma   90.00
#
_symmetry.space_group_name_H-M   'P 1'
#
loop_
_entity.id
_entity.type
_entity.pdbx_description
1 polymer ?
#
loop_
_entity_poly.entity_id
_entity_poly.type
_entity_poly.pdbx_seq_one_letter_code
_entity_poly.pdbx_strand_id
1 'polypeptide(L)'
;MSLIGARLKRPDDPRLLTGRGRYVDDLVLPRMAHVAVVRSPHAHAHLTGVDVDAARRAPGVVGVLTGPEAARLCKPYRGILLHYRGMKTGAMLPLAVDRVRYVGEPVVAVAATDPAAAADAAARVRVTYAPLPPVLDPDAALAPDAPLIHPELGDNLIYATRLAAGDAAGELARADRVWRRTFVSGRHTGVPLEPRGLVADYEPATRALTVWMSTQVPHMMQAVLSELFGLPEHRVRVVAPDVGGSFGIKIHVYQDDMAAVALAIALGRPVKFVATRRESFLADIHARDQRIEIELGARADGTLTAMRAAITAAVGPYSAYPRSSVVEGGQVLRLLPGPYRLRHYDGSLRVVAQTKGITSQYRAVGHPIAAAVTEAMLDLAARDLGLDPLELRRRNLVRPDEFPYTSVTGNVYDSGSYVAALERLAAAAGYADLRRWQAEARRAGRCVGVGVACFLDTTGPGAQFYGIGGAPIAGQEGTTVRLEPSGAVTVLTGVTEQGQGTRTALAQIVAEELGVPLDAVTVLCGDTAVVPYGGGTWASRGMPIGGSATLLAARALAERVRRAAAALLEAHPDDVELADGAARVRGTGRGLGYAELAR
;
A
#
# COMPACT_ATOMS: atom_id res chain seq x y z
N MET A 1 -17.03 7.06 -30.30
CA MET A 1 -17.54 6.85 -28.93
C MET A 1 -16.41 7.17 -27.96
N SER A 2 -16.65 7.87 -26.86
CA SER A 2 -15.64 8.04 -25.80
C SER A 2 -15.40 6.68 -25.14
N LEU A 3 -14.13 6.30 -25.03
CA LEU A 3 -13.69 5.08 -24.36
C LEU A 3 -13.54 5.33 -22.87
N ILE A 4 -13.13 6.52 -22.45
CA ILE A 4 -13.06 6.95 -21.06
C ILE A 4 -14.49 7.01 -20.49
N GLY A 5 -14.71 6.29 -19.39
CA GLY A 5 -16.03 6.15 -18.77
C GLY A 5 -16.89 5.00 -19.32
N ALA A 6 -16.46 4.33 -20.39
CA ALA A 6 -17.13 3.13 -20.90
C ALA A 6 -16.86 1.90 -20.02
N ARG A 7 -17.88 1.04 -19.87
CA ARG A 7 -17.80 -0.24 -19.13
C ARG A 7 -17.33 -1.37 -20.05
N LEU A 8 -16.04 -1.40 -20.36
CA LEU A 8 -15.46 -2.40 -21.25
C LEU A 8 -15.10 -3.69 -20.50
N LYS A 9 -15.18 -4.83 -21.18
CA LYS A 9 -14.62 -6.10 -20.67
C LYS A 9 -13.09 -5.97 -20.66
N ARG A 10 -12.41 -6.57 -19.67
CA ARG A 10 -10.96 -6.43 -19.57
C ARG A 10 -10.29 -7.32 -20.63
N PRO A 11 -9.39 -6.78 -21.47
CA PRO A 11 -8.68 -7.58 -22.47
C PRO A 11 -7.82 -8.70 -21.87
N ASP A 12 -7.38 -8.55 -20.62
CA ASP A 12 -6.60 -9.55 -19.88
C ASP A 12 -7.46 -10.72 -19.32
N ASP A 13 -8.80 -10.61 -19.29
CA ASP A 13 -9.65 -11.65 -18.68
C ASP A 13 -9.49 -13.03 -19.32
N PRO A 14 -9.47 -13.20 -20.65
CA PRO A 14 -9.39 -14.52 -21.27
C PRO A 14 -8.21 -15.36 -20.80
N ARG A 15 -7.01 -14.77 -20.63
CA ARG A 15 -5.84 -15.54 -20.17
C ARG A 15 -5.95 -15.89 -18.68
N LEU A 16 -6.50 -15.00 -17.85
CA LEU A 16 -6.67 -15.25 -16.42
C LEU A 16 -7.75 -16.32 -16.16
N LEU A 17 -8.83 -16.31 -16.95
CA LEU A 17 -9.94 -17.27 -16.85
C LEU A 17 -9.61 -18.66 -17.41
N THR A 18 -8.53 -18.80 -18.18
CA THR A 18 -8.14 -20.07 -18.83
C THR A 18 -6.88 -20.68 -18.23
N GLY A 19 -6.48 -20.26 -17.02
CA GLY A 19 -5.28 -20.79 -16.36
C GLY A 19 -3.96 -20.37 -17.02
N ARG A 20 -3.97 -19.26 -17.78
CA ARG A 20 -2.80 -18.67 -18.46
C ARG A 20 -2.35 -17.37 -17.79
N GLY A 21 -2.74 -17.17 -16.53
CA GLY A 21 -2.04 -16.28 -15.62
C GLY A 21 -0.59 -16.72 -15.44
N ARG A 22 0.28 -15.80 -15.05
CA ARG A 22 1.66 -16.07 -14.68
C ARG A 22 1.94 -15.38 -13.37
N TYR A 23 1.69 -16.06 -12.27
CA TYR A 23 2.04 -15.65 -10.92
C TYR A 23 3.45 -16.11 -10.58
N VAL A 24 3.99 -15.67 -9.44
CA VAL A 24 5.38 -16.03 -9.06
C VAL A 24 5.58 -17.54 -8.93
N ASP A 25 4.61 -18.25 -8.36
CA ASP A 25 4.75 -19.69 -8.14
C ASP A 25 4.64 -20.51 -9.44
N ASP A 26 4.09 -19.93 -10.52
CA ASP A 26 4.06 -20.59 -11.83
C ASP A 26 5.43 -20.61 -12.52
N LEU A 27 6.38 -19.79 -12.03
CA LEU A 27 7.70 -19.67 -12.64
C LEU A 27 8.55 -20.90 -12.34
N VAL A 28 9.26 -21.37 -13.36
CA VAL A 28 10.24 -22.46 -13.27
C VAL A 28 11.51 -22.01 -13.99
N LEU A 29 12.64 -22.04 -13.28
CA LEU A 29 13.95 -21.74 -13.83
C LEU A 29 14.86 -22.98 -13.73
N PRO A 30 15.84 -23.14 -14.65
CA PRO A 30 16.81 -24.22 -14.56
C PRO A 30 17.55 -24.20 -13.21
N ARG A 31 17.67 -25.36 -12.56
CA ARG A 31 18.32 -25.52 -11.25
C ARG A 31 17.68 -24.70 -10.12
N MET A 32 16.43 -24.29 -10.24
CA MET A 32 15.73 -23.57 -9.16
C MET A 32 15.67 -24.42 -7.88
N ALA A 33 15.97 -23.81 -6.75
CA ALA A 33 15.79 -24.39 -5.42
C ALA A 33 14.58 -23.77 -4.72
N HIS A 34 14.03 -24.46 -3.72
CA HIS A 34 12.87 -24.03 -2.95
C HIS A 34 13.26 -23.76 -1.50
N VAL A 35 12.73 -22.68 -0.93
CA VAL A 35 13.07 -22.24 0.44
C VAL A 35 11.98 -22.63 1.43
N ALA A 36 12.40 -23.21 2.55
CA ALA A 36 11.61 -23.30 3.78
C ALA A 36 12.28 -22.46 4.88
N VAL A 37 11.47 -21.77 5.68
CA VAL A 37 11.95 -20.86 6.73
C VAL A 37 11.59 -21.42 8.10
N VAL A 38 12.60 -21.62 8.94
CA VAL A 38 12.43 -21.96 10.36
C VAL A 38 12.16 -20.67 11.13
N ARG A 39 11.03 -20.63 11.83
CA ARG A 39 10.50 -19.42 12.47
C ARG A 39 10.44 -19.57 13.98
N SER A 40 10.54 -18.44 14.68
CA SER A 40 10.41 -18.38 16.13
C SER A 40 9.03 -18.84 16.60
N PRO A 41 8.95 -19.77 17.57
CA PRO A 41 7.71 -20.05 18.30
C PRO A 41 7.50 -19.07 19.48
N HIS A 42 8.50 -18.23 19.80
CA HIS A 42 8.48 -17.32 20.95
C HIS A 42 8.21 -15.88 20.53
N ALA A 43 7.40 -15.18 21.33
CA ALA A 43 7.17 -13.74 21.18
C ALA A 43 8.42 -12.93 21.52
N HIS A 44 9.22 -13.36 22.50
CA HIS A 44 10.46 -12.70 22.88
C HIS A 44 11.41 -13.74 23.49
N ALA A 45 12.61 -13.88 22.95
CA ALA A 45 13.61 -14.81 23.49
C ALA A 45 15.00 -14.50 22.97
N HIS A 46 16.03 -14.76 23.77
CA HIS A 46 17.40 -14.86 23.27
C HIS A 46 17.57 -16.13 22.44
N LEU A 47 18.32 -16.04 21.34
CA LEU A 47 18.79 -17.18 20.56
C LEU A 47 20.14 -17.64 21.14
N THR A 48 20.13 -18.72 21.91
CA THR A 48 21.34 -19.22 22.59
C THR A 48 22.07 -20.32 21.80
N GLY A 49 21.42 -20.92 20.81
CA GLY A 49 22.04 -21.91 19.92
C GLY A 49 21.20 -22.18 18.67
N VAL A 50 21.87 -22.40 17.54
CA VAL A 50 21.27 -22.76 16.25
C VAL A 50 22.11 -23.88 15.63
N ASP A 51 21.59 -25.11 15.65
CA ASP A 51 22.22 -26.28 15.02
C ASP A 51 21.48 -26.62 13.72
N VAL A 52 22.24 -26.55 12.62
CA VAL A 52 21.77 -26.78 11.25
C VAL A 52 22.42 -27.99 10.58
N ASP A 53 23.24 -28.76 11.31
CA ASP A 53 24.08 -29.80 10.73
C ASP A 53 23.25 -30.95 10.14
N ALA A 54 22.19 -31.36 10.84
CA ALA A 54 21.27 -32.38 10.37
C ALA A 54 20.47 -31.92 9.13
N ALA A 55 20.16 -30.63 9.04
CA ALA A 55 19.51 -30.03 7.87
C ALA A 55 20.47 -29.99 6.67
N ARG A 56 21.73 -29.55 6.88
CA ARG A 56 22.76 -29.49 5.82
C ARG A 56 23.04 -30.85 5.17
N ARG A 57 22.96 -31.94 5.94
CA ARG A 57 23.16 -33.31 5.44
C ARG A 57 21.90 -33.97 4.90
N ALA A 58 20.74 -33.31 4.94
CA ALA A 58 19.50 -33.90 4.48
C ALA A 58 19.49 -34.05 2.94
N PRO A 59 18.88 -35.12 2.40
CA PRO A 59 18.77 -35.31 0.96
C PRO A 59 18.09 -34.12 0.26
N GLY A 60 18.61 -33.73 -0.90
CA GLY A 60 18.06 -32.62 -1.70
C GLY A 60 18.43 -31.21 -1.20
N VAL A 61 19.04 -31.06 -0.02
CA VAL A 61 19.47 -29.75 0.48
C VAL A 61 20.66 -29.23 -0.30
N VAL A 62 20.56 -27.97 -0.73
CA VAL A 62 21.59 -27.29 -1.52
C VAL A 62 22.15 -26.07 -0.82
N GLY A 63 21.51 -25.59 0.25
CA GLY A 63 22.01 -24.50 1.08
C GLY A 63 21.23 -24.35 2.39
N VAL A 64 21.91 -23.89 3.43
CA VAL A 64 21.28 -23.47 4.69
C VAL A 64 21.92 -22.16 5.12
N LEU A 65 21.09 -21.15 5.37
CA LEU A 65 21.51 -19.82 5.77
C LEU A 65 21.04 -19.53 7.20
N THR A 66 22.00 -19.21 8.08
CA THR A 66 21.77 -18.78 9.46
C THR A 66 21.76 -17.26 9.58
N GLY A 67 21.27 -16.73 10.72
CA GLY A 67 21.33 -15.30 11.05
C GLY A 67 22.67 -14.63 10.79
N PRO A 68 23.79 -15.11 11.38
CA PRO A 68 25.11 -14.54 11.16
C PRO A 68 25.59 -14.58 9.71
N GLU A 69 25.25 -15.63 8.96
CA GLU A 69 25.60 -15.74 7.53
C GLU A 69 24.79 -14.74 6.69
N ALA A 70 23.49 -14.60 6.95
CA ALA A 70 22.63 -13.63 6.28
C ALA A 70 23.07 -12.18 6.53
N ALA A 71 23.48 -11.86 7.76
CA ALA A 71 23.95 -10.53 8.14
C ALA A 71 25.27 -10.10 7.47
N ARG A 72 26.04 -11.05 6.91
CA ARG A 72 27.23 -10.75 6.09
C ARG A 72 26.87 -10.38 4.65
N LEU A 73 25.72 -10.82 4.16
CA LEU A 73 25.27 -10.63 2.77
C LEU A 73 24.32 -9.44 2.63
N CYS A 74 23.48 -9.21 3.63
CA CYS A 74 22.48 -8.14 3.64
C CYS A 74 22.80 -7.14 4.75
N LYS A 75 22.89 -5.85 4.39
CA LYS A 75 23.02 -4.78 5.38
C LYS A 75 21.78 -4.73 6.29
N PRO A 76 21.94 -4.34 7.57
CA PRO A 76 20.79 -4.08 8.45
C PRO A 76 19.99 -2.87 7.95
N TYR A 77 18.67 -2.93 8.06
CA TYR A 77 17.77 -1.88 7.57
C TYR A 77 16.76 -1.44 8.64
N ARG A 78 16.31 -0.19 8.55
CA ARG A 78 15.41 0.44 9.54
C ARG A 78 14.33 1.25 8.83
N GLY A 79 13.06 0.99 9.13
CA GLY A 79 11.94 1.74 8.60
C GLY A 79 11.79 3.13 9.23
N ILE A 80 12.77 4.01 9.07
CA ILE A 80 12.78 5.39 9.57
C ILE A 80 12.51 6.36 8.41
N LEU A 81 11.65 7.35 8.66
CA LEU A 81 11.49 8.50 7.78
C LEU A 81 12.01 9.75 8.48
N LEU A 82 12.95 10.45 7.84
CA LEU A 82 13.70 11.57 8.47
C LEU A 82 12.83 12.76 8.88
N HIS A 83 11.65 12.93 8.27
CA HIS A 83 10.72 13.99 8.63
C HIS A 83 9.98 13.72 9.96
N TYR A 84 9.95 12.48 10.45
CA TYR A 84 9.50 12.14 11.81
C TYR A 84 10.67 12.30 12.78
N ARG A 85 10.97 13.56 13.14
CA ARG A 85 12.08 13.90 14.04
C ARG A 85 11.97 13.13 15.36
N GLY A 86 13.07 12.49 15.78
CA GLY A 86 13.12 11.69 17.00
C GLY A 86 12.55 10.28 16.87
N MET A 87 12.09 9.88 15.68
CA MET A 87 11.70 8.49 15.43
C MET A 87 12.89 7.54 15.62
N LYS A 88 12.67 6.43 16.32
CA LYS A 88 13.65 5.36 16.53
C LYS A 88 13.04 3.98 16.31
N THR A 89 13.84 3.04 15.83
CA THR A 89 13.42 1.63 15.68
C THR A 89 14.65 0.72 15.60
N GLY A 90 14.48 -0.54 16.00
CA GLY A 90 15.55 -1.55 15.94
C GLY A 90 15.91 -1.91 14.50
N ALA A 91 17.11 -2.47 14.33
CA ALA A 91 17.55 -2.96 13.02
C ALA A 91 16.82 -4.25 12.65
N MET A 92 16.28 -4.31 11.43
CA MET A 92 15.85 -5.56 10.83
C MET A 92 17.01 -6.22 10.09
N LEU A 93 17.04 -7.54 10.14
CA LEU A 93 17.93 -8.41 9.39
C LEU A 93 17.09 -9.51 8.71
N PRO A 94 17.58 -10.14 7.62
CA PRO A 94 16.83 -11.20 6.94
C PRO A 94 16.47 -12.38 7.86
N LEU A 95 17.36 -12.70 8.80
CA LEU A 95 17.21 -13.76 9.78
C LEU A 95 17.67 -13.26 11.15
N ALA A 96 16.97 -13.65 12.21
CA ALA A 96 17.32 -13.30 13.58
C ALA A 96 18.71 -13.86 13.96
N VAL A 97 19.50 -13.06 14.70
CA VAL A 97 20.89 -13.38 15.08
C VAL A 97 20.98 -13.72 16.56
N ASP A 98 20.68 -12.76 17.41
CA ASP A 98 20.87 -12.82 18.87
C ASP A 98 19.57 -13.01 19.64
N ARG A 99 18.46 -12.59 19.04
CA ARG A 99 17.15 -12.50 19.70
C ARG A 99 16.03 -12.56 18.68
N VAL A 100 14.95 -13.19 19.08
CA VAL A 100 13.64 -13.15 18.42
C VAL A 100 12.69 -12.26 19.23
N ARG A 101 11.86 -11.48 18.54
CA ARG A 101 11.05 -10.37 19.05
C ARG A 101 9.58 -10.46 18.63
N TYR A 102 9.20 -11.48 17.87
CA TYR A 102 7.80 -11.86 17.65
C TYR A 102 7.68 -13.33 17.24
N VAL A 103 6.51 -13.92 17.48
CA VAL A 103 6.18 -15.27 16.98
C VAL A 103 6.09 -15.20 15.46
N GLY A 104 6.86 -16.02 14.76
CA GLY A 104 6.95 -16.00 13.30
C GLY A 104 8.22 -15.37 12.73
N GLU A 105 9.06 -14.74 13.58
CA GLU A 105 10.32 -14.15 13.14
C GLU A 105 11.25 -15.20 12.53
N PRO A 106 11.81 -14.97 11.33
CA PRO A 106 12.61 -15.99 10.66
C PRO A 106 13.99 -16.13 11.30
N VAL A 107 14.44 -17.36 11.49
CA VAL A 107 15.69 -17.71 12.21
C VAL A 107 16.69 -18.42 11.29
N VAL A 108 16.23 -19.37 10.48
CA VAL A 108 17.04 -20.11 9.50
C VAL A 108 16.26 -20.23 8.20
N ALA A 109 16.94 -20.10 7.06
CA ALA A 109 16.38 -20.40 5.75
C ALA A 109 17.10 -21.62 5.13
N VAL A 110 16.33 -22.60 4.67
CA VAL A 110 16.83 -23.86 4.08
C VAL A 110 16.40 -23.91 2.62
N ALA A 111 17.35 -24.08 1.71
CA ALA A 111 17.12 -24.25 0.28
C ALA A 111 17.34 -25.72 -0.13
N ALA A 112 16.37 -26.31 -0.81
CA ALA A 112 16.46 -27.68 -1.34
C ALA A 112 15.97 -27.78 -2.79
N THR A 113 16.11 -28.94 -3.42
CA THR A 113 15.73 -29.19 -4.82
C THR A 113 14.23 -29.12 -5.08
N ASP A 114 13.41 -29.30 -4.05
CA ASP A 114 11.95 -29.27 -4.13
C ASP A 114 11.34 -28.80 -2.79
N PRO A 115 10.06 -28.39 -2.77
CA PRO A 115 9.41 -27.89 -1.56
C PRO A 115 9.36 -28.88 -0.39
N ALA A 116 9.18 -30.18 -0.67
CA ALA A 116 9.04 -31.20 0.37
C ALA A 116 10.39 -31.44 1.07
N ALA A 117 11.46 -31.58 0.30
CA ALA A 117 12.82 -31.69 0.83
C ALA A 117 13.22 -30.46 1.66
N ALA A 118 12.81 -29.25 1.24
CA ALA A 118 13.07 -28.03 2.00
C ALA A 118 12.35 -28.05 3.36
N ALA A 119 11.07 -28.44 3.38
CA ALA A 119 10.28 -28.54 4.60
C ALA A 119 10.83 -29.61 5.56
N ASP A 120 11.16 -30.81 5.05
CA ASP A 120 11.73 -31.91 5.83
C ASP A 120 13.09 -31.53 6.44
N ALA A 121 13.94 -30.84 5.68
CA ALA A 121 15.22 -30.37 6.17
C ALA A 121 15.07 -29.23 7.20
N ALA A 122 14.12 -28.32 7.00
CA ALA A 122 13.82 -27.27 7.97
C ALA A 122 13.36 -27.85 9.33
N ALA A 123 12.60 -28.96 9.32
CA ALA A 123 12.19 -29.67 10.54
C ALA A 123 13.36 -30.31 11.32
N ARG A 124 14.54 -30.45 10.70
CA ARG A 124 15.76 -30.99 11.34
C ARG A 124 16.63 -29.92 12.01
N VAL A 125 16.32 -28.64 11.80
CA VAL A 125 17.02 -27.52 12.46
C VAL A 125 16.62 -27.50 13.93
N ARG A 126 17.62 -27.39 14.81
CA ARG A 126 17.40 -27.27 16.25
C ARG A 126 17.79 -25.87 16.70
N VAL A 127 16.84 -25.16 17.30
CA VAL A 127 17.07 -23.82 17.86
C VAL A 127 16.84 -23.86 19.36
N THR A 128 17.79 -23.33 20.12
CA THR A 128 17.70 -23.18 21.57
C THR A 128 17.38 -21.73 21.91
N TYR A 129 16.33 -21.56 22.73
CA TYR A 129 15.82 -20.26 23.15
C TYR A 129 15.94 -20.11 24.66
N ALA A 130 16.25 -18.88 25.11
CA ALA A 130 15.99 -18.47 26.48
C ALA A 130 14.85 -17.42 26.46
N PRO A 131 13.60 -17.82 26.79
CA PRO A 131 12.44 -16.94 26.72
C PRO A 131 12.59 -15.69 27.60
N LEU A 132 12.08 -14.57 27.09
CA LEU A 132 11.98 -13.29 27.77
C LEU A 132 10.51 -12.92 27.97
N PRO A 133 10.18 -12.08 28.96
CA PRO A 133 8.82 -11.55 29.10
C PRO A 133 8.35 -10.85 27.81
N PRO A 134 7.17 -11.20 27.26
CA PRO A 134 6.63 -10.55 26.09
C PRO A 134 5.98 -9.20 26.43
N VAL A 135 5.88 -8.33 25.43
CA VAL A 135 5.24 -7.00 25.52
C VAL A 135 4.04 -6.97 24.57
N LEU A 136 2.84 -7.23 25.09
CA LEU A 136 1.63 -7.47 24.29
C LEU A 136 0.58 -6.35 24.37
N ASP A 137 0.65 -5.51 25.38
CA ASP A 137 -0.24 -4.36 25.60
C ASP A 137 0.55 -3.06 25.36
N PRO A 138 0.03 -2.10 24.57
CA PRO A 138 0.81 -0.94 24.18
C PRO A 138 0.92 0.10 25.31
N ASP A 139 -0.02 0.13 26.26
CA ASP A 139 0.06 1.03 27.41
C ASP A 139 1.08 0.48 28.42
N ALA A 140 1.05 -0.84 28.67
CA ALA A 140 2.06 -1.53 29.48
C ALA A 140 3.48 -1.42 28.89
N ALA A 141 3.60 -1.42 27.56
CA ALA A 141 4.89 -1.25 26.87
C ALA A 141 5.58 0.09 27.17
N LEU A 142 4.81 1.11 27.57
CA LEU A 142 5.27 2.45 27.90
C LEU A 142 5.60 2.65 29.38
N ALA A 143 5.38 1.64 30.22
CA ALA A 143 5.72 1.70 31.64
C ALA A 143 7.25 1.81 31.83
N PRO A 144 7.74 2.52 32.87
CA PRO A 144 9.18 2.69 33.10
C PRO A 144 9.97 1.38 33.28
N ASP A 145 9.32 0.33 33.77
CA ASP A 145 9.86 -1.01 34.02
C ASP A 145 9.46 -2.04 32.97
N ALA A 146 8.85 -1.59 31.85
CA ALA A 146 8.45 -2.49 30.77
C ALA A 146 9.66 -3.24 30.19
N PRO A 147 9.53 -4.54 29.89
CA PRO A 147 10.59 -5.28 29.20
C PRO A 147 11.00 -4.56 27.90
N LEU A 148 12.30 -4.32 27.73
CA LEU A 148 12.82 -3.65 26.54
C LEU A 148 12.96 -4.64 25.37
N ILE A 149 12.25 -4.38 24.29
CA ILE A 149 12.34 -5.15 23.04
C ILE A 149 13.71 -4.94 22.38
N HIS A 150 14.17 -3.68 22.41
CA HIS A 150 15.47 -3.23 21.92
C HIS A 150 16.16 -2.44 23.04
N PRO A 151 16.98 -3.10 23.89
CA PRO A 151 17.64 -2.45 25.02
C PRO A 151 18.45 -1.20 24.61
N GLU A 152 19.03 -1.21 23.41
CA GLU A 152 19.82 -0.11 22.86
C GLU A 152 18.99 1.16 22.58
N LEU A 153 17.66 1.07 22.54
CA LEU A 153 16.76 2.21 22.33
C LEU A 153 16.26 2.85 23.64
N GLY A 154 16.49 2.20 24.78
CA GLY A 154 16.14 2.67 26.12
C GLY A 154 14.65 2.58 26.51
N ASP A 155 13.72 2.52 25.55
CA ASP A 155 12.29 2.33 25.77
C ASP A 155 11.61 1.68 24.55
N ASN A 156 10.31 1.38 24.66
CA ASN A 156 9.50 0.81 23.56
C ASN A 156 8.73 1.88 22.74
N LEU A 157 9.02 3.18 22.92
CA LEU A 157 8.38 4.27 22.18
C LEU A 157 9.13 4.50 20.86
N ILE A 158 8.48 4.20 19.73
CA ILE A 158 9.06 4.40 18.39
C ILE A 158 8.98 5.88 17.99
N TYR A 159 7.85 6.53 18.26
CA TYR A 159 7.62 7.92 17.90
C TYR A 159 6.49 8.53 18.73
N ALA A 160 6.59 9.82 19.01
CA ALA A 160 5.49 10.60 19.58
C ALA A 160 5.37 11.96 18.90
N THR A 161 4.15 12.43 18.72
CA THR A 161 3.88 13.77 18.17
C THR A 161 2.54 14.31 18.66
N ARG A 162 2.38 15.62 18.58
CA ARG A 162 1.13 16.33 18.89
C ARG A 162 0.84 17.30 17.76
N LEU A 163 -0.43 17.36 17.36
CA LEU A 163 -0.93 18.32 16.40
C LEU A 163 -2.08 19.06 17.07
N ALA A 164 -1.90 20.37 17.27
CA ALA A 164 -2.89 21.24 17.88
C ALA A 164 -3.13 22.46 16.99
N ALA A 165 -4.40 22.88 16.88
CA ALA A 165 -4.81 24.07 16.16
C ALA A 165 -6.09 24.65 16.80
N GLY A 166 -6.11 25.97 16.97
CA GLY A 166 -7.16 26.68 17.69
C GLY A 166 -7.17 26.39 19.21
N ASP A 167 -8.19 26.89 19.91
CA ASP A 167 -8.44 26.65 21.34
C ASP A 167 -9.38 25.46 21.61
N ALA A 168 -8.91 24.22 21.40
CA ALA A 168 -9.72 23.03 21.62
C ALA A 168 -10.19 22.88 23.08
N ALA A 169 -9.35 23.26 24.04
CA ALA A 169 -9.67 23.13 25.47
C ALA A 169 -10.78 24.10 25.89
N GLY A 170 -10.68 25.38 25.51
CA GLY A 170 -11.70 26.38 25.81
C GLY A 170 -13.03 26.10 25.09
N GLU A 171 -12.99 25.67 23.82
CA GLU A 171 -14.21 25.35 23.08
C GLU A 171 -14.90 24.07 23.56
N LEU A 172 -14.16 23.09 24.08
CA LEU A 172 -14.76 21.95 24.78
C LEU A 172 -15.41 22.38 26.10
N ALA A 173 -14.84 23.35 26.83
CA ALA A 173 -15.42 23.86 28.07
C ALA A 173 -16.69 24.70 27.85
N ARG A 174 -16.80 25.38 26.70
CA ARG A 174 -17.96 26.18 26.31
C ARG A 174 -19.02 25.41 25.51
N ALA A 175 -18.74 24.16 25.12
CA ALA A 175 -19.68 23.36 24.33
C ALA A 175 -20.92 23.00 25.16
N ASP A 176 -22.10 23.07 24.53
CA ASP A 176 -23.36 22.67 25.18
C ASP A 176 -23.37 21.18 25.53
N ARG A 177 -22.70 20.36 24.70
CA ARG A 177 -22.52 18.92 24.91
C ARG A 177 -21.10 18.49 24.54
N VAL A 178 -20.54 17.59 25.35
CA VAL A 178 -19.25 16.94 25.11
C VAL A 178 -19.40 15.43 25.30
N TRP A 179 -18.97 14.66 24.31
CA TRP A 179 -18.95 13.21 24.38
C TRP A 179 -17.52 12.69 24.46
N ARG A 180 -17.30 11.71 25.32
CA ARG A 180 -16.00 11.03 25.50
C ARG A 180 -16.14 9.54 25.21
N ARG A 181 -15.28 8.98 24.37
CA ARG A 181 -15.24 7.54 24.08
C ARG A 181 -13.81 7.06 23.86
N THR A 182 -13.62 5.78 24.13
CA THR A 182 -12.41 5.06 23.76
C THR A 182 -12.79 4.01 22.72
N PHE A 183 -12.10 4.04 21.59
CA PHE A 183 -12.22 3.05 20.53
C PHE A 183 -10.96 2.20 20.50
N VAL A 184 -11.15 0.89 20.33
CA VAL A 184 -10.06 -0.06 20.10
C VAL A 184 -10.34 -0.76 18.79
N SER A 185 -9.37 -0.76 17.88
CA SER A 185 -9.46 -1.50 16.63
C SER A 185 -8.62 -2.77 16.70
N GLY A 186 -9.24 -3.88 16.31
CA GLY A 186 -8.58 -5.18 16.31
C GLY A 186 -7.56 -5.29 15.18
N ARG A 187 -6.39 -5.82 15.52
CA ARG A 187 -5.33 -6.13 14.56
C ARG A 187 -5.80 -7.11 13.50
N HIS A 188 -5.52 -6.83 12.23
CA HIS A 188 -5.82 -7.72 11.11
C HIS A 188 -4.81 -7.55 9.97
N THR A 189 -4.87 -8.41 8.96
CA THR A 189 -3.99 -8.37 7.78
C THR A 189 -4.79 -8.50 6.48
N GLY A 190 -4.15 -8.22 5.34
CA GLY A 190 -4.83 -8.13 4.03
C GLY A 190 -5.26 -9.46 3.41
N VAL A 191 -4.68 -10.58 3.83
CA VAL A 191 -4.98 -11.96 3.34
C VAL A 191 -5.22 -12.03 1.81
N PRO A 192 -4.28 -11.56 0.95
CA PRO A 192 -4.38 -11.77 -0.49
C PRO A 192 -4.44 -13.25 -0.82
N LEU A 193 -5.25 -13.63 -1.82
CA LEU A 193 -5.49 -15.04 -2.16
C LEU A 193 -4.18 -15.73 -2.59
N GLU A 194 -3.38 -15.04 -3.39
CA GLU A 194 -1.97 -15.38 -3.59
C GLU A 194 -1.15 -14.85 -2.39
N PRO A 195 -0.47 -15.73 -1.63
CA PRO A 195 0.50 -15.30 -0.61
C PRO A 195 1.64 -14.46 -1.20
N ARG A 196 2.55 -14.00 -0.35
CA ARG A 196 3.82 -13.42 -0.85
C ARG A 196 4.69 -14.52 -1.44
N GLY A 197 5.50 -14.13 -2.42
CA GLY A 197 6.53 -14.99 -2.98
C GLY A 197 7.46 -14.24 -3.89
N LEU A 198 8.64 -14.83 -4.09
CA LEU A 198 9.62 -14.39 -5.06
C LEU A 198 10.40 -15.58 -5.65
N VAL A 199 10.99 -15.33 -6.82
CA VAL A 199 12.10 -16.10 -7.38
C VAL A 199 13.26 -15.14 -7.57
N ALA A 200 14.39 -15.40 -6.92
CA ALA A 200 15.62 -14.63 -7.07
C ALA A 200 16.67 -15.45 -7.82
N ASP A 201 17.31 -14.84 -8.82
CA ASP A 201 18.38 -15.44 -9.61
C ASP A 201 19.57 -14.49 -9.65
N TYR A 202 20.74 -14.97 -9.20
CA TYR A 202 21.96 -14.19 -9.12
C TYR A 202 23.04 -14.85 -9.99
N GLU A 203 23.57 -14.08 -10.94
CA GLU A 203 24.68 -14.48 -11.82
C GLU A 203 26.01 -13.93 -11.25
N PRO A 204 26.87 -14.78 -10.65
CA PRO A 204 28.11 -14.32 -10.02
C PRO A 204 29.09 -13.67 -11.00
N ALA A 205 29.15 -14.13 -12.26
CA ALA A 205 30.12 -13.64 -13.24
C ALA A 205 29.86 -12.17 -13.63
N THR A 206 28.59 -11.78 -13.72
CA THR A 206 28.19 -10.40 -14.05
C THR A 206 27.79 -9.60 -12.82
N ARG A 207 27.65 -10.24 -11.65
CA ARG A 207 27.05 -9.68 -10.43
C ARG A 207 25.66 -9.08 -10.71
N ALA A 208 24.88 -9.78 -11.52
CA ALA A 208 23.52 -9.39 -11.88
C ALA A 208 22.49 -10.16 -11.07
N LEU A 209 21.49 -9.46 -10.54
CA LEU A 209 20.39 -10.02 -9.75
C LEU A 209 19.08 -9.75 -10.48
N THR A 210 18.35 -10.81 -10.83
CA THR A 210 16.95 -10.70 -11.28
C THR A 210 16.03 -11.28 -10.21
N VAL A 211 15.00 -10.52 -9.82
CA VAL A 211 13.99 -10.97 -8.86
C VAL A 211 12.60 -10.85 -9.45
N TRP A 212 11.94 -11.98 -9.67
CA TRP A 212 10.50 -12.02 -9.93
C TRP A 212 9.77 -11.99 -8.60
N MET A 213 8.95 -10.99 -8.35
CA MET A 213 8.38 -10.75 -7.03
C MET A 213 6.90 -10.39 -7.12
N SER A 214 6.09 -10.97 -6.25
CA SER A 214 4.70 -10.58 -6.07
C SER A 214 4.67 -9.26 -5.29
N THR A 215 4.85 -8.13 -6.01
CA THR A 215 5.00 -6.77 -5.43
C THR A 215 4.20 -5.73 -6.20
N GLN A 216 3.84 -4.64 -5.54
CA GLN A 216 3.21 -3.47 -6.18
C GLN A 216 4.24 -2.41 -6.62
N VAL A 217 5.51 -2.57 -6.24
CA VAL A 217 6.51 -1.49 -6.27
C VAL A 217 7.88 -1.98 -6.74
N PRO A 218 7.99 -2.48 -7.99
CA PRO A 218 9.20 -3.13 -8.49
C PRO A 218 10.43 -2.20 -8.47
N HIS A 219 10.30 -0.92 -8.86
CA HIS A 219 11.42 0.04 -8.80
C HIS A 219 11.88 0.36 -7.37
N MET A 220 10.95 0.43 -6.41
CA MET A 220 11.32 0.60 -5.00
C MET A 220 12.10 -0.63 -4.51
N MET A 221 11.66 -1.84 -4.89
CA MET A 221 12.38 -3.08 -4.55
C MET A 221 13.74 -3.17 -5.24
N GLN A 222 13.88 -2.68 -6.48
CA GLN A 222 15.16 -2.60 -7.18
C GLN A 222 16.16 -1.74 -6.41
N ALA A 223 15.77 -0.53 -5.98
CA ALA A 223 16.60 0.36 -5.18
C ALA A 223 16.96 -0.24 -3.82
N VAL A 224 15.99 -0.86 -3.13
CA VAL A 224 16.21 -1.54 -1.86
C VAL A 224 17.20 -2.69 -2.00
N LEU A 225 17.01 -3.59 -2.97
CA LEU A 225 17.88 -4.76 -3.15
C LEU A 225 19.30 -4.33 -3.53
N SER A 226 19.42 -3.30 -4.39
CA SER A 226 20.69 -2.63 -4.72
C SER A 226 21.43 -2.16 -3.46
N GLU A 227 20.74 -1.38 -2.61
CA GLU A 227 21.33 -0.82 -1.39
C GLU A 227 21.75 -1.90 -0.38
N LEU A 228 20.82 -2.82 -0.07
CA LEU A 228 20.97 -3.81 1.00
C LEU A 228 22.00 -4.89 0.68
N PHE A 229 22.12 -5.29 -0.59
CA PHE A 229 23.09 -6.29 -1.04
C PHE A 229 24.35 -5.69 -1.67
N GLY A 230 24.48 -4.36 -1.72
CA GLY A 230 25.67 -3.68 -2.23
C GLY A 230 25.92 -3.95 -3.72
N LEU A 231 24.85 -4.02 -4.51
CA LEU A 231 24.90 -4.22 -5.96
C LEU A 231 24.69 -2.87 -6.66
N PRO A 232 25.33 -2.63 -7.81
CA PRO A 232 24.97 -1.49 -8.65
C PRO A 232 23.52 -1.63 -9.14
N GLU A 233 22.70 -0.58 -9.02
CA GLU A 233 21.25 -0.65 -9.31
C GLU A 233 20.94 -1.12 -10.75
N HIS A 234 21.74 -0.73 -11.73
CA HIS A 234 21.60 -1.18 -13.14
C HIS A 234 21.84 -2.68 -13.34
N ARG A 235 22.41 -3.38 -12.35
CA ARG A 235 22.57 -4.85 -12.34
C ARG A 235 21.48 -5.55 -11.54
N VAL A 236 20.55 -4.80 -10.97
CA VAL A 236 19.38 -5.34 -10.28
C VAL A 236 18.17 -5.14 -11.17
N ARG A 237 17.41 -6.20 -11.43
CA ARG A 237 16.15 -6.15 -12.16
C ARG A 237 15.06 -6.75 -11.30
N VAL A 238 13.94 -6.05 -11.17
CA VAL A 238 12.75 -6.57 -10.49
C VAL A 238 11.62 -6.69 -11.49
N VAL A 239 10.96 -7.85 -11.50
CA VAL A 239 9.83 -8.13 -12.37
C VAL A 239 8.63 -8.49 -11.48
N ALA A 240 7.59 -7.68 -11.51
CA ALA A 240 6.29 -8.01 -10.97
C ALA A 240 5.45 -8.67 -12.07
N PRO A 241 5.24 -10.00 -12.02
CA PRO A 241 4.40 -10.69 -12.99
C PRO A 241 2.91 -10.45 -12.62
N ASP A 242 2.01 -11.40 -12.86
CA ASP A 242 0.68 -11.28 -12.28
C ASP A 242 0.74 -11.38 -10.76
N VAL A 243 -0.07 -10.56 -10.09
CA VAL A 243 -0.16 -10.50 -8.63
C VAL A 243 -1.60 -10.81 -8.22
N GLY A 244 -1.81 -11.89 -7.48
CA GLY A 244 -3.11 -12.38 -7.02
C GLY A 244 -3.64 -11.62 -5.81
N GLY A 245 -3.72 -10.30 -5.94
CA GLY A 245 -4.07 -9.36 -4.88
C GLY A 245 -2.89 -8.94 -4.02
N SER A 246 -2.96 -7.72 -3.48
CA SER A 246 -1.93 -7.17 -2.59
C SER A 246 -2.51 -6.31 -1.48
N PHE A 247 -3.43 -5.40 -1.80
CA PHE A 247 -4.14 -4.56 -0.82
C PHE A 247 -3.25 -3.69 0.07
N GLY A 248 -2.02 -3.40 -0.35
CA GLY A 248 -1.06 -2.58 0.38
C GLY A 248 0.00 -3.37 1.15
N ILE A 249 -0.15 -4.68 1.36
CA ILE A 249 0.85 -5.43 2.14
C ILE A 249 2.07 -5.81 1.29
N LYS A 250 1.95 -5.99 -0.04
CA LYS A 250 3.10 -6.29 -0.93
C LYS A 250 3.83 -5.02 -1.41
N ILE A 251 3.91 -4.00 -0.55
CA ILE A 251 4.74 -2.79 -0.76
C ILE A 251 5.88 -2.67 0.25
N HIS A 252 6.01 -3.66 1.14
CA HIS A 252 6.95 -3.69 2.25
C HIS A 252 8.07 -4.68 1.99
N VAL A 253 9.19 -4.48 2.66
CA VAL A 253 10.32 -5.39 2.65
C VAL A 253 10.17 -6.37 3.80
N TYR A 254 10.21 -7.67 3.49
CA TYR A 254 10.05 -8.73 4.47
C TYR A 254 11.38 -9.45 4.73
N GLN A 255 11.59 -9.87 5.98
CA GLN A 255 12.81 -10.55 6.41
C GLN A 255 13.02 -11.86 5.64
N ASP A 256 11.96 -12.66 5.46
CA ASP A 256 12.00 -13.93 4.72
C ASP A 256 12.25 -13.74 3.21
N ASP A 257 11.70 -12.68 2.61
CA ASP A 257 12.02 -12.29 1.23
C ASP A 257 13.52 -11.96 1.09
N MET A 258 14.09 -11.17 2.01
CA MET A 258 15.52 -10.86 2.00
C MET A 258 16.39 -12.11 2.24
N ALA A 259 15.92 -13.07 3.05
CA ALA A 259 16.64 -14.31 3.29
C ALA A 259 16.69 -15.18 2.03
N ALA A 260 15.60 -15.23 1.25
CA ALA A 260 15.56 -15.93 -0.03
C ALA A 260 16.51 -15.29 -1.06
N VAL A 261 16.58 -13.96 -1.13
CA VAL A 261 17.56 -13.26 -1.99
C VAL A 261 19.00 -13.53 -1.53
N ALA A 262 19.27 -13.48 -0.23
CA ALA A 262 20.58 -13.80 0.32
C ALA A 262 21.02 -15.24 -0.01
N LEU A 263 20.09 -16.20 0.03
CA LEU A 263 20.33 -17.58 -0.41
C LEU A 263 20.67 -17.67 -1.91
N ALA A 264 19.95 -16.96 -2.78
CA ALA A 264 20.26 -16.93 -4.21
C ALA A 264 21.68 -16.40 -4.48
N ILE A 265 22.07 -15.33 -3.79
CA ILE A 265 23.42 -14.74 -3.88
C ILE A 265 24.48 -15.71 -3.38
N ALA A 266 24.25 -16.35 -2.22
CA ALA A 266 25.20 -17.29 -1.64
C ALA A 266 25.42 -18.55 -2.51
N LEU A 267 24.37 -19.00 -3.19
CA LEU A 267 24.38 -20.24 -3.96
C LEU A 267 24.72 -20.06 -5.45
N GLY A 268 24.60 -18.84 -6.00
CA GLY A 268 24.79 -18.59 -7.43
C GLY A 268 23.82 -19.38 -8.31
N ARG A 269 22.56 -19.53 -7.86
CA ARG A 269 21.49 -20.25 -8.57
C ARG A 269 20.12 -19.65 -8.26
N PRO A 270 19.10 -19.94 -9.08
CA PRO A 270 17.74 -19.47 -8.79
C PRO A 270 17.18 -20.10 -7.51
N VAL A 271 16.50 -19.28 -6.71
CA VAL A 271 15.87 -19.68 -5.44
C VAL A 271 14.44 -19.12 -5.41
N LYS A 272 13.46 -20.00 -5.17
CA LYS A 272 12.05 -19.68 -5.02
C LYS A 272 11.63 -19.75 -3.55
N PHE A 273 10.98 -18.70 -3.07
CA PHE A 273 10.26 -18.68 -1.80
C PHE A 273 8.81 -18.32 -2.05
N VAL A 274 7.89 -19.11 -1.50
CA VAL A 274 6.45 -18.84 -1.51
C VAL A 274 5.94 -19.08 -0.10
N ALA A 275 5.40 -18.05 0.53
CA ALA A 275 4.86 -18.17 1.88
C ALA A 275 3.61 -19.06 1.87
N THR A 276 3.51 -19.97 2.85
CA THR A 276 2.25 -20.66 3.11
C THR A 276 1.23 -19.70 3.74
N ARG A 277 -0.07 -20.05 3.70
CA ARG A 277 -1.10 -19.22 4.35
C ARG A 277 -0.84 -19.03 5.85
N ARG A 278 -0.31 -20.05 6.53
CA ARG A 278 0.03 -19.96 7.96
C ARG A 278 1.16 -18.96 8.19
N GLU A 279 2.19 -18.99 7.34
CA GLU A 279 3.29 -18.03 7.41
C GLU A 279 2.82 -16.61 7.10
N SER A 280 1.89 -16.44 6.15
CA SER A 280 1.28 -15.13 5.89
C SER A 280 0.64 -14.54 7.14
N PHE A 281 -0.10 -15.33 7.95
CA PHE A 281 -0.66 -14.81 9.20
C PHE A 281 0.40 -14.45 10.25
N LEU A 282 1.55 -15.14 10.24
CA LEU A 282 2.62 -14.93 11.22
C LEU A 282 3.56 -13.77 10.87
N ALA A 283 3.84 -13.57 9.58
CA ALA A 283 4.94 -12.71 9.13
C ALA A 283 4.52 -11.59 8.17
N ASP A 284 3.34 -11.66 7.55
CA ASP A 284 2.89 -10.56 6.71
C ASP A 284 2.55 -9.34 7.57
N ILE A 285 2.55 -8.17 6.94
CA ILE A 285 2.17 -6.93 7.61
C ILE A 285 0.74 -7.02 8.12
N HIS A 286 0.56 -6.73 9.40
CA HIS A 286 -0.72 -6.51 10.04
C HIS A 286 -1.07 -5.01 10.02
N ALA A 287 -2.20 -4.63 10.57
CA ALA A 287 -2.69 -3.26 10.55
C ALA A 287 -3.70 -3.00 11.65
N ARG A 288 -3.92 -1.72 11.93
CA ARG A 288 -5.05 -1.16 12.71
C ARG A 288 -5.06 -1.41 14.20
N ASP A 289 -4.00 -1.94 14.77
CA ASP A 289 -3.90 -2.16 16.23
C ASP A 289 -3.76 -0.81 16.95
N GLN A 290 -4.88 -0.17 17.24
CA GLN A 290 -4.92 1.21 17.73
C GLN A 290 -5.97 1.38 18.83
N ARG A 291 -5.58 2.14 19.85
CA ARG A 291 -6.46 2.67 20.90
C ARG A 291 -6.59 4.18 20.70
N ILE A 292 -7.81 4.68 20.66
CA ILE A 292 -8.12 6.09 20.41
C ILE A 292 -9.08 6.58 21.47
N GLU A 293 -8.60 7.48 22.31
CA GLU A 293 -9.43 8.21 23.27
C GLU A 293 -9.80 9.54 22.63
N ILE A 294 -11.09 9.82 22.51
CA ILE A 294 -11.60 10.98 21.77
C ILE A 294 -12.68 11.72 22.56
N GLU A 295 -12.59 13.04 22.51
CA GLU A 295 -13.63 13.97 22.95
C GLU A 295 -14.13 14.77 21.76
N LEU A 296 -15.45 14.92 21.65
CA LEU A 296 -16.10 15.76 20.65
C LEU A 296 -17.08 16.71 21.33
N GLY A 297 -16.92 18.01 21.09
CA GLY A 297 -17.83 19.05 21.54
C GLY A 297 -18.77 19.50 20.42
N ALA A 298 -20.01 19.81 20.78
CA ALA A 298 -20.96 20.46 19.89
C ALA A 298 -21.91 21.40 20.64
N ARG A 299 -22.53 22.30 19.88
CA ARG A 299 -23.68 23.11 20.31
C ARG A 299 -24.96 22.27 20.33
N ALA A 300 -26.01 22.78 20.98
CA ALA A 300 -27.33 22.14 21.04
C ALA A 300 -27.96 21.92 19.67
N ASP A 301 -27.63 22.75 18.67
CA ASP A 301 -28.06 22.59 17.29
C ASP A 301 -27.24 21.54 16.49
N GLY A 302 -26.27 20.89 17.13
CA GLY A 302 -25.41 19.89 16.50
C GLY A 302 -24.21 20.46 15.73
N THR A 303 -23.93 21.77 15.79
CA THR A 303 -22.71 22.34 15.23
C THR A 303 -21.49 21.89 16.02
N LEU A 304 -20.51 21.25 15.38
CA LEU A 304 -19.28 20.80 16.02
C LEU A 304 -18.40 21.99 16.41
N THR A 305 -17.82 21.96 17.61
CA THR A 305 -16.98 23.04 18.13
C THR A 305 -15.51 22.64 18.19
N ALA A 306 -15.21 21.53 18.87
CA ALA A 306 -13.85 21.09 19.12
C ALA A 306 -13.72 19.57 19.21
N MET A 307 -12.52 19.06 18.91
CA MET A 307 -12.16 17.67 19.10
C MET A 307 -10.81 17.55 19.81
N ARG A 308 -10.71 16.64 20.77
CA ARG A 308 -9.45 16.26 21.41
C ARG A 308 -9.24 14.76 21.27
N ALA A 309 -8.05 14.31 20.90
CA ALA A 309 -7.76 12.90 20.73
C ALA A 309 -6.38 12.48 21.27
N ALA A 310 -6.31 11.31 21.89
CA ALA A 310 -5.07 10.62 22.23
C ALA A 310 -5.04 9.25 21.54
N ILE A 311 -4.06 9.05 20.67
CA ILE A 311 -3.92 7.86 19.83
C ILE A 311 -2.68 7.08 20.28
N THR A 312 -2.88 5.82 20.65
CA THR A 312 -1.81 4.85 20.86
C THR A 312 -1.85 3.82 19.73
N ALA A 313 -0.83 3.80 18.88
CA ALA A 313 -0.73 2.90 17.72
C ALA A 313 0.36 1.85 17.96
N ALA A 314 -0.02 0.57 17.91
CA ALA A 314 0.88 -0.54 18.13
C ALA A 314 1.41 -1.11 16.80
N VAL A 315 2.74 -1.31 16.71
CA VAL A 315 3.39 -1.63 15.42
C VAL A 315 4.21 -2.92 15.34
N GLY A 316 4.36 -3.67 16.44
CA GLY A 316 5.30 -4.80 16.49
C GLY A 316 6.71 -4.34 16.84
N PRO A 317 7.73 -5.21 16.80
CA PRO A 317 9.05 -4.89 17.35
C PRO A 317 9.84 -3.94 16.45
N TYR A 318 9.45 -3.81 15.19
CA TYR A 318 10.11 -2.98 14.19
C TYR A 318 9.12 -2.05 13.51
N SER A 319 9.60 -0.90 13.08
CA SER A 319 8.90 -0.08 12.09
C SER A 319 9.21 -0.62 10.70
N ALA A 320 8.18 -0.87 9.89
CA ALA A 320 8.31 -1.49 8.58
C ALA A 320 9.16 -0.66 7.61
N TYR A 321 10.04 -1.32 6.86
CA TYR A 321 10.94 -0.66 5.90
C TYR A 321 10.41 -0.81 4.46
N PRO A 322 10.58 0.23 3.59
CA PRO A 322 11.11 1.57 3.87
C PRO A 322 10.06 2.60 4.32
N ARG A 323 8.80 2.18 4.51
CA ARG A 323 7.65 3.09 4.58
C ARG A 323 7.29 3.61 5.96
N SER A 324 7.89 3.06 7.01
CA SER A 324 7.57 3.31 8.41
C SER A 324 6.14 2.93 8.82
N SER A 325 6.03 2.30 9.99
CA SER A 325 4.75 1.98 10.62
C SER A 325 4.10 3.21 11.29
N VAL A 326 4.86 4.29 11.53
CA VAL A 326 4.35 5.55 12.11
C VAL A 326 3.27 6.18 11.23
N VAL A 327 3.33 5.95 9.92
CA VAL A 327 2.38 6.50 8.95
C VAL A 327 0.94 6.08 9.28
N GLU A 328 0.72 4.90 9.87
CA GLU A 328 -0.64 4.44 10.20
C GLU A 328 -1.33 5.35 11.23
N GLY A 329 -0.72 5.51 12.40
CA GLY A 329 -1.23 6.43 13.42
C GLY A 329 -1.16 7.90 12.99
N GLY A 330 -0.15 8.26 12.19
CA GLY A 330 0.00 9.61 11.64
C GLY A 330 -1.15 10.02 10.73
N GLN A 331 -1.67 9.09 9.93
CA GLN A 331 -2.88 9.32 9.12
C GLN A 331 -4.12 9.47 9.99
N VAL A 332 -4.28 8.65 11.04
CA VAL A 332 -5.40 8.82 11.98
C VAL A 332 -5.38 10.19 12.63
N LEU A 333 -4.23 10.60 13.17
CA LEU A 333 -4.04 11.90 13.81
C LEU A 333 -4.47 13.07 12.91
N ARG A 334 -4.20 12.98 11.60
CA ARG A 334 -4.48 14.05 10.63
C ARG A 334 -5.89 14.01 10.06
N LEU A 335 -6.55 12.86 10.06
CA LEU A 335 -7.81 12.66 9.36
C LEU A 335 -9.02 12.49 10.28
N LEU A 336 -8.82 12.37 11.59
CA LEU A 336 -9.92 12.33 12.57
C LEU A 336 -10.92 13.48 12.40
N PRO A 337 -10.54 14.74 12.13
CA PRO A 337 -11.53 15.79 11.88
C PRO A 337 -12.47 15.55 10.69
N GLY A 338 -12.09 14.66 9.76
CA GLY A 338 -12.94 14.23 8.65
C GLY A 338 -13.31 15.36 7.66
N PRO A 339 -14.38 15.17 6.86
CA PRO A 339 -14.90 16.18 5.94
C PRO A 339 -15.69 17.31 6.62
N TYR A 340 -15.48 17.53 7.92
CA TYR A 340 -16.30 18.41 8.73
C TYR A 340 -15.62 19.75 9.01
N ARG A 341 -16.44 20.79 9.17
CA ARG A 341 -16.07 22.17 9.47
C ARG A 341 -15.67 22.32 10.94
N LEU A 342 -14.59 21.66 11.34
CA LEU A 342 -14.02 21.76 12.67
C LEU A 342 -12.86 22.77 12.66
N ARG A 343 -12.80 23.66 13.65
CA ARG A 343 -11.75 24.71 13.73
C ARG A 343 -10.81 24.56 14.93
N HIS A 344 -11.17 23.70 15.89
CA HIS A 344 -10.43 23.51 17.13
C HIS A 344 -10.11 22.03 17.30
N TYR A 345 -8.82 21.68 17.30
CA TYR A 345 -8.35 20.31 17.40
C TYR A 345 -7.09 20.21 18.24
N ASP A 346 -7.04 19.20 19.10
CA ASP A 346 -5.85 18.83 19.87
C ASP A 346 -5.67 17.32 19.85
N GLY A 347 -4.80 16.83 18.96
CA GLY A 347 -4.52 15.41 18.78
C GLY A 347 -3.10 15.06 19.21
N SER A 348 -2.93 13.91 19.85
CA SER A 348 -1.62 13.33 20.14
C SER A 348 -1.52 11.89 19.62
N LEU A 349 -0.31 11.49 19.22
CA LEU A 349 0.02 10.16 18.76
C LEU A 349 1.24 9.63 19.51
N ARG A 350 1.14 8.40 19.99
CA ARG A 350 2.26 7.57 20.46
C ARG A 350 2.28 6.29 19.63
N VAL A 351 3.44 5.98 19.04
CA VAL A 351 3.67 4.75 18.28
C VAL A 351 4.55 3.84 19.12
N VAL A 352 4.06 2.64 19.42
CA VAL A 352 4.61 1.78 20.46
C VAL A 352 4.99 0.42 19.90
N ALA A 353 6.19 -0.03 20.24
CA ALA A 353 6.68 -1.35 19.88
C ALA A 353 6.03 -2.44 20.76
N GLN A 354 5.77 -3.60 20.16
CA GLN A 354 5.21 -4.77 20.83
C GLN A 354 5.88 -6.04 20.33
N THR A 355 5.83 -7.13 21.09
CA THR A 355 6.34 -8.44 20.66
C THR A 355 5.29 -9.23 19.88
N LYS A 356 4.73 -8.60 18.83
CA LYS A 356 3.74 -9.14 17.89
C LYS A 356 4.23 -8.93 16.45
N GLY A 357 3.57 -9.50 15.44
CA GLY A 357 3.90 -9.24 14.03
C GLY A 357 3.99 -7.75 13.69
N ILE A 358 4.70 -7.38 12.64
CA ILE A 358 4.87 -5.97 12.27
C ILE A 358 3.53 -5.42 11.73
N THR A 359 3.09 -4.24 12.17
CA THR A 359 1.96 -3.53 11.56
C THR A 359 2.44 -2.41 10.65
N SER A 360 1.70 -2.16 9.58
CA SER A 360 1.98 -1.09 8.63
C SER A 360 0.81 -0.93 7.64
N GLN A 361 1.08 -0.32 6.50
CA GLN A 361 0.09 0.02 5.49
C GLN A 361 -0.61 -1.23 4.93
N TYR A 362 -1.87 -1.40 5.33
CA TYR A 362 -2.94 -2.12 4.62
C TYR A 362 -3.95 -1.09 4.06
N ARG A 363 -4.67 -1.39 2.96
CA ARG A 363 -5.64 -0.54 2.22
C ARG A 363 -6.11 0.74 2.94
N ALA A 364 -5.81 1.90 2.36
CA ALA A 364 -6.10 3.24 2.89
C ALA A 364 -5.45 3.58 4.25
N VAL A 365 -4.63 2.70 4.82
CA VAL A 365 -3.78 2.99 5.99
C VAL A 365 -4.64 3.46 7.19
N GLY A 366 -4.38 4.62 7.80
CA GLY A 366 -5.16 5.10 8.94
C GLY A 366 -6.58 5.61 8.59
N HIS A 367 -6.89 5.84 7.30
CA HIS A 367 -8.16 6.48 6.90
C HIS A 367 -9.41 5.73 7.40
N PRO A 368 -9.51 4.38 7.30
CA PRO A 368 -10.70 3.66 7.77
C PRO A 368 -10.92 3.81 9.28
N ILE A 369 -9.84 3.92 10.06
CA ILE A 369 -9.94 4.08 11.52
C ILE A 369 -10.39 5.50 11.87
N ALA A 370 -9.79 6.51 11.24
CA ALA A 370 -10.22 7.89 11.42
C ALA A 370 -11.70 8.06 11.08
N ALA A 371 -12.13 7.56 9.91
CA ALA A 371 -13.53 7.61 9.48
C ALA A 371 -14.44 6.85 10.46
N ALA A 372 -14.12 5.60 10.81
CA ALA A 372 -14.96 4.82 11.71
C ALA A 372 -15.15 5.49 13.09
N VAL A 373 -14.09 6.06 13.67
CA VAL A 373 -14.15 6.76 14.96
C VAL A 373 -15.00 8.02 14.87
N THR A 374 -14.74 8.88 13.89
CA THR A 374 -15.45 10.16 13.75
C THR A 374 -16.92 9.95 13.41
N GLU A 375 -17.23 9.02 12.52
CA GLU A 375 -18.62 8.70 12.17
C GLU A 375 -19.39 8.07 13.34
N ALA A 376 -18.72 7.24 14.16
CA ALA A 376 -19.32 6.69 15.37
C ALA A 376 -19.58 7.77 16.43
N MET A 377 -18.69 8.75 16.56
CA MET A 377 -18.89 9.89 17.45
C MET A 377 -20.05 10.79 16.99
N LEU A 378 -20.19 11.02 15.68
CA LEU A 378 -21.32 11.76 15.13
C LEU A 378 -22.65 11.04 15.32
N ASP A 379 -22.69 9.72 15.12
CA ASP A 379 -23.91 8.94 15.39
C ASP A 379 -24.30 8.97 16.87
N LEU A 380 -23.30 9.02 17.77
CA LEU A 380 -23.53 9.17 19.20
C LEU A 380 -24.05 10.56 19.55
N ALA A 381 -23.44 11.61 18.99
CA ALA A 381 -23.87 12.99 19.17
C ALA A 381 -25.31 13.22 18.66
N ALA A 382 -25.63 12.69 17.47
CA ALA A 382 -26.97 12.79 16.89
C ALA A 382 -28.02 12.14 17.80
N ARG A 383 -27.73 10.95 18.35
CA ARG A 383 -28.63 10.27 19.29
C ARG A 383 -28.85 11.05 20.58
N ASP A 384 -27.80 11.61 21.17
CA ASP A 384 -27.89 12.36 22.43
C ASP A 384 -28.65 13.69 22.25
N LEU A 385 -28.45 14.36 21.11
CA LEU A 385 -29.15 15.61 20.77
C LEU A 385 -30.57 15.40 20.21
N GLY A 386 -30.98 14.15 19.96
CA GLY A 386 -32.27 13.86 19.31
C GLY A 386 -32.34 14.34 17.85
N LEU A 387 -31.19 14.48 17.17
CA LEU A 387 -31.09 14.89 15.78
C LEU A 387 -31.03 13.69 14.84
N ASP A 388 -31.50 13.85 13.61
CA ASP A 388 -31.26 12.85 12.58
C ASP A 388 -29.75 12.79 12.24
N PRO A 389 -29.12 11.60 12.22
CA PRO A 389 -27.69 11.45 11.91
C PRO A 389 -27.24 11.98 10.55
N LEU A 390 -28.13 12.00 9.55
CA LEU A 390 -27.83 12.57 8.23
C LEU A 390 -27.90 14.10 8.29
N GLU A 391 -28.83 14.65 9.07
CA GLU A 391 -28.92 16.10 9.30
C GLU A 391 -27.72 16.65 10.08
N LEU A 392 -27.25 15.94 11.11
CA LEU A 392 -26.03 16.33 11.83
C LEU A 392 -24.82 16.44 10.88
N ARG A 393 -24.66 15.48 9.97
CA ARG A 393 -23.60 15.53 8.94
C ARG A 393 -23.82 16.68 7.98
N ARG A 394 -25.05 16.86 7.47
CA ARG A 394 -25.43 17.95 6.57
C ARG A 394 -25.05 19.31 7.14
N ARG A 395 -25.22 19.53 8.44
CA ARG A 395 -24.86 20.80 9.12
C ARG A 395 -23.36 21.07 9.12
N ASN A 396 -22.57 20.02 9.31
CA ASN A 396 -21.15 20.13 9.61
C ASN A 396 -20.21 19.86 8.42
N LEU A 397 -20.68 19.28 7.32
CA LEU A 397 -19.84 19.07 6.13
C LEU A 397 -19.31 20.39 5.57
N VAL A 398 -18.07 20.37 5.08
CA VAL A 398 -17.48 21.46 4.28
C VAL A 398 -18.39 21.77 3.07
N ARG A 399 -18.66 23.06 2.85
CA ARG A 399 -19.57 23.53 1.81
C ARG A 399 -18.86 23.73 0.46
N PRO A 400 -19.59 23.64 -0.67
CA PRO A 400 -19.01 23.84 -2.00
C PRO A 400 -18.29 25.19 -2.19
N ASP A 401 -18.79 26.24 -1.54
CA ASP A 401 -18.22 27.61 -1.57
C ASP A 401 -17.02 27.80 -0.64
N GLU A 402 -16.67 26.80 0.17
CA GLU A 402 -15.52 26.83 1.08
C GLU A 402 -14.25 26.18 0.48
N PHE A 403 -14.31 25.63 -0.74
CA PHE A 403 -13.14 25.06 -1.42
C PHE A 403 -12.31 26.13 -2.15
N PRO A 404 -10.96 26.04 -2.14
CA PRO A 404 -10.16 25.04 -1.43
C PRO A 404 -10.22 25.25 0.09
N TYR A 405 -10.42 24.15 0.83
CA TYR A 405 -10.62 24.16 2.28
C TYR A 405 -9.38 23.59 2.99
N THR A 406 -8.75 24.38 3.84
CA THR A 406 -7.68 23.89 4.73
C THR A 406 -8.29 23.33 6.01
N SER A 407 -8.11 22.02 6.24
CA SER A 407 -8.54 21.36 7.46
C SER A 407 -7.80 21.91 8.68
N VAL A 408 -8.39 21.71 9.87
CA VAL A 408 -7.75 22.04 11.15
C VAL A 408 -6.42 21.32 11.37
N THR A 409 -6.17 20.23 10.62
CA THR A 409 -4.92 19.46 10.62
C THR A 409 -3.92 19.88 9.53
N GLY A 410 -4.26 20.90 8.74
CA GLY A 410 -3.41 21.50 7.71
C GLY A 410 -3.49 20.85 6.33
N ASN A 411 -4.38 19.87 6.11
CA ASN A 411 -4.58 19.28 4.78
C ASN A 411 -5.44 20.22 3.93
N VAL A 412 -5.01 20.48 2.70
CA VAL A 412 -5.79 21.27 1.74
C VAL A 412 -6.68 20.34 0.94
N TYR A 413 -7.99 20.52 1.04
CA TYR A 413 -8.98 19.88 0.19
C TYR A 413 -9.19 20.79 -1.02
N ASP A 414 -8.79 20.31 -2.19
CA ASP A 414 -8.80 21.07 -3.45
C ASP A 414 -10.21 21.36 -3.95
N SER A 415 -11.07 20.34 -3.92
CA SER A 415 -12.46 20.39 -4.35
C SER A 415 -13.28 19.29 -3.67
N GLY A 416 -14.61 19.41 -3.72
CA GLY A 416 -15.48 18.40 -3.16
C GLY A 416 -16.96 18.64 -3.42
N SER A 417 -17.72 17.55 -3.53
CA SER A 417 -19.17 17.58 -3.67
C SER A 417 -19.85 16.92 -2.48
N TYR A 418 -19.39 17.20 -1.26
CA TYR A 418 -19.74 16.39 -0.07
C TYR A 418 -21.23 16.43 0.26
N VAL A 419 -21.82 17.64 0.27
CA VAL A 419 -23.26 17.82 0.50
C VAL A 419 -24.07 17.15 -0.61
N ALA A 420 -23.72 17.40 -1.88
CA ALA A 420 -24.41 16.79 -3.02
C ALA A 420 -24.32 15.26 -3.02
N ALA A 421 -23.18 14.69 -2.62
CA ALA A 421 -22.99 13.25 -2.49
C ALA A 421 -23.85 12.67 -1.37
N LEU A 422 -23.97 13.36 -0.23
CA LEU A 422 -24.85 12.97 0.88
C LEU A 422 -26.32 12.99 0.46
N GLU A 423 -26.78 14.03 -0.24
CA GLU A 423 -28.16 14.10 -0.75
C GLU A 423 -28.45 13.02 -1.77
N ARG A 424 -27.52 12.79 -2.70
CA ARG A 424 -27.67 11.73 -3.71
C ARG A 424 -27.70 10.34 -3.06
N LEU A 425 -26.89 10.10 -2.04
CA LEU A 425 -26.93 8.87 -1.24
C LEU A 425 -28.29 8.72 -0.55
N ALA A 426 -28.78 9.77 0.11
CA ALA A 426 -30.06 9.75 0.81
C ALA A 426 -31.23 9.42 -0.12
N ALA A 427 -31.27 10.04 -1.29
CA ALA A 427 -32.28 9.81 -2.31
C ALA A 427 -32.18 8.38 -2.88
N ALA A 428 -31.00 7.94 -3.29
CA ALA A 428 -30.79 6.62 -3.88
C ALA A 428 -31.09 5.47 -2.90
N ALA A 429 -30.83 5.68 -1.60
CA ALA A 429 -31.11 4.70 -0.56
C ALA A 429 -32.57 4.72 -0.09
N GLY A 430 -33.39 5.70 -0.49
CA GLY A 430 -34.72 5.90 0.10
C GLY A 430 -34.64 6.12 1.61
N TYR A 431 -33.73 6.97 2.07
CA TYR A 431 -33.35 7.07 3.49
C TYR A 431 -34.53 7.30 4.45
N ALA A 432 -35.51 8.11 4.06
CA ALA A 432 -36.73 8.32 4.85
C ALA A 432 -37.53 7.02 5.04
N ASP A 433 -37.61 6.18 4.01
CA ASP A 433 -38.30 4.89 4.04
C ASP A 433 -37.53 3.90 4.92
N LEU A 434 -36.20 3.87 4.80
CA LEU A 434 -35.32 3.09 5.68
C LEU A 434 -35.50 3.46 7.15
N ARG A 435 -35.66 4.76 7.46
CA ARG A 435 -35.93 5.23 8.83
C ARG A 435 -37.30 4.79 9.34
N ARG A 436 -38.36 4.85 8.52
CA ARG A 436 -39.70 4.34 8.90
C ARG A 436 -39.66 2.83 9.15
N TRP A 437 -39.08 2.08 8.22
CA TRP A 437 -38.87 0.64 8.36
C TRP A 437 -38.06 0.29 9.62
N GLN A 438 -36.99 1.04 9.90
CA GLN A 438 -36.17 0.84 11.10
C GLN A 438 -37.01 0.96 12.38
N ALA A 439 -37.86 2.00 12.47
CA ALA A 439 -38.71 2.22 13.63
C ALA A 439 -39.76 1.11 13.80
N GLU A 440 -40.38 0.66 12.71
CA GLU A 440 -41.34 -0.46 12.71
C GLU A 440 -40.69 -1.77 13.13
N ALA A 441 -39.55 -2.12 12.54
CA ALA A 441 -38.82 -3.34 12.87
C ALA A 441 -38.35 -3.37 14.33
N ARG A 442 -37.91 -2.22 14.89
CA ARG A 442 -37.56 -2.12 16.32
C ARG A 442 -38.78 -2.28 17.23
N ARG A 443 -39.92 -1.70 16.88
CA ARG A 443 -41.19 -1.93 17.60
C ARG A 443 -41.62 -3.39 17.57
N ALA A 444 -41.29 -4.11 16.51
CA ALA A 444 -41.49 -5.56 16.39
C ALA A 444 -40.39 -6.41 17.06
N GLY A 445 -39.53 -5.82 17.90
CA GLY A 445 -38.50 -6.53 18.66
C GLY A 445 -37.21 -6.86 17.90
N ARG A 446 -37.01 -6.34 16.68
CA ARG A 446 -35.80 -6.60 15.88
C ARG A 446 -34.70 -5.56 16.14
N CYS A 447 -33.45 -6.02 16.22
CA CYS A 447 -32.27 -5.15 16.28
C CYS A 447 -31.80 -4.73 14.88
N VAL A 448 -32.36 -3.63 14.35
CA VAL A 448 -31.97 -3.09 13.03
C VAL A 448 -31.28 -1.72 13.13
N GLY A 449 -30.27 -1.50 12.27
CA GLY A 449 -29.47 -0.29 12.20
C GLY A 449 -29.46 0.30 10.78
N VAL A 450 -29.44 1.63 10.69
CA VAL A 450 -29.19 2.39 9.46
C VAL A 450 -28.01 3.29 9.76
N GLY A 451 -26.85 2.95 9.21
CA GLY A 451 -25.60 3.69 9.38
C GLY A 451 -25.30 4.54 8.15
N VAL A 452 -24.76 5.73 8.37
CA VAL A 452 -24.30 6.65 7.33
C VAL A 452 -22.87 7.03 7.66
N ALA A 453 -22.00 7.10 6.66
CA ALA A 453 -20.62 7.52 6.82
C ALA A 453 -20.23 8.52 5.74
N CYS A 454 -19.67 9.66 6.13
CA CYS A 454 -18.96 10.56 5.22
C CYS A 454 -17.46 10.46 5.53
N PHE A 455 -16.64 10.26 4.50
CA PHE A 455 -15.20 10.14 4.68
C PHE A 455 -14.46 10.83 3.53
N LEU A 456 -13.19 11.11 3.79
CA LEU A 456 -12.23 11.57 2.79
C LEU A 456 -11.15 10.51 2.64
N ASP A 457 -10.69 10.32 1.41
CA ASP A 457 -9.53 9.50 1.10
C ASP A 457 -8.47 10.38 0.43
N THR A 458 -7.30 10.50 1.05
CA THR A 458 -6.18 11.22 0.45
C THR A 458 -5.47 10.27 -0.51
N THR A 459 -5.66 10.51 -1.81
CA THR A 459 -5.12 9.66 -2.88
C THR A 459 -3.99 10.35 -3.63
N GLY A 460 -3.23 9.59 -4.41
CA GLY A 460 -2.19 10.16 -5.28
C GLY A 460 -1.07 10.92 -4.55
N PRO A 461 -0.56 10.47 -3.38
CA PRO A 461 0.50 11.19 -2.68
C PRO A 461 1.75 11.34 -3.57
N GLY A 462 2.23 12.57 -3.69
CA GLY A 462 3.44 12.93 -4.43
C GLY A 462 4.73 12.85 -3.58
N ALA A 463 5.79 13.49 -4.07
CA ALA A 463 7.11 13.45 -3.45
C ALA A 463 7.15 14.00 -2.00
N GLN A 464 6.22 14.89 -1.65
CA GLN A 464 6.06 15.47 -0.31
C GLN A 464 5.85 14.42 0.79
N PHE A 465 5.36 13.22 0.45
CA PHE A 465 5.00 12.21 1.44
C PHE A 465 6.20 11.39 1.93
N TYR A 466 7.02 10.87 1.01
CA TYR A 466 8.18 10.02 1.33
C TYR A 466 9.52 10.68 1.00
N GLY A 467 9.58 11.57 0.01
CA GLY A 467 10.82 12.18 -0.46
C GLY A 467 11.50 13.01 0.62
N ILE A 468 10.74 13.80 1.38
CA ILE A 468 11.25 14.55 2.54
C ILE A 468 11.75 13.64 3.68
N GLY A 469 11.32 12.36 3.67
CA GLY A 469 11.74 11.35 4.62
C GLY A 469 12.98 10.57 4.21
N GLY A 470 13.51 10.79 3.00
CA GLY A 470 14.69 10.08 2.48
C GLY A 470 14.43 8.63 2.06
N ALA A 471 13.17 8.19 1.98
CA ALA A 471 12.86 6.83 1.54
C ALA A 471 12.95 6.70 0.01
N PRO A 472 13.47 5.59 -0.54
CA PRO A 472 13.62 5.36 -1.98
C PRO A 472 12.27 5.01 -2.64
N ILE A 473 11.30 5.91 -2.53
CA ILE A 473 9.93 5.73 -3.02
C ILE A 473 9.61 6.87 -3.98
N ALA A 474 9.42 6.54 -5.26
CA ALA A 474 9.03 7.53 -6.24
C ALA A 474 7.63 8.11 -5.94
N GLY A 475 7.57 9.45 -5.85
CA GLY A 475 6.31 10.19 -5.87
C GLY A 475 5.76 10.42 -7.28
N GLN A 476 6.59 10.22 -8.31
CA GLN A 476 6.26 10.43 -9.73
C GLN A 476 5.84 9.14 -10.43
N GLU A 477 5.32 9.26 -11.66
CA GLU A 477 5.17 8.14 -12.59
C GLU A 477 5.66 8.48 -13.99
N GLY A 478 6.31 7.50 -14.62
CA GLY A 478 6.69 7.55 -16.02
C GLY A 478 5.72 6.77 -16.90
N THR A 479 5.48 7.27 -18.11
CA THR A 479 4.81 6.51 -19.18
C THR A 479 5.41 6.86 -20.53
N THR A 480 5.66 5.85 -21.36
CA THR A 480 6.07 5.98 -22.75
C THR A 480 4.98 5.40 -23.63
N VAL A 481 4.51 6.16 -24.62
CA VAL A 481 3.58 5.70 -25.65
C VAL A 481 4.32 5.70 -26.97
N ARG A 482 4.33 4.55 -27.66
CA ARG A 482 5.04 4.34 -28.92
C ARG A 482 4.07 3.88 -29.99
N LEU A 483 4.05 4.58 -31.12
CA LEU A 483 3.43 4.10 -32.34
C LEU A 483 4.40 3.12 -33.03
N GLU A 484 3.96 1.89 -33.27
CA GLU A 484 4.73 0.87 -33.95
C GLU A 484 4.59 1.01 -35.48
N PRO A 485 5.53 0.49 -36.28
CA PRO A 485 5.46 0.55 -37.76
C PRO A 485 4.19 -0.10 -38.36
N SER A 486 3.52 -0.99 -37.62
CA SER A 486 2.25 -1.60 -38.02
C SER A 486 1.03 -0.71 -37.78
N GLY A 487 1.19 0.43 -37.11
CA GLY A 487 0.10 1.27 -36.63
C GLY A 487 -0.45 0.88 -35.24
N ALA A 488 0.03 -0.22 -34.66
CA ALA A 488 -0.27 -0.60 -33.28
C ALA A 488 0.41 0.36 -32.28
N VAL A 489 -0.07 0.38 -31.04
CA VAL A 489 0.45 1.28 -29.99
C VAL A 489 0.91 0.49 -28.78
N THR A 490 2.16 0.69 -28.38
CA THR A 490 2.74 0.12 -27.16
C THR A 490 2.83 1.18 -26.08
N VAL A 491 2.31 0.86 -24.88
CA VAL A 491 2.37 1.70 -23.69
C VAL A 491 3.26 1.02 -22.65
N LEU A 492 4.31 1.69 -22.22
CA LEU A 492 5.20 1.26 -21.14
C LEU A 492 4.94 2.15 -19.93
N THR A 493 4.56 1.59 -18.79
CA THR A 493 4.19 2.40 -17.61
C THR A 493 4.84 1.90 -16.32
N GLY A 494 5.22 2.85 -15.46
CA GLY A 494 5.73 2.58 -14.12
C GLY A 494 4.65 2.12 -13.13
N VAL A 495 3.37 2.32 -13.45
CA VAL A 495 2.24 1.83 -12.64
C VAL A 495 2.04 0.33 -12.86
N THR A 496 1.71 -0.38 -11.78
CA THR A 496 1.63 -1.84 -11.76
C THR A 496 0.19 -2.37 -11.70
N GLU A 497 -0.03 -3.64 -12.03
CA GLU A 497 -1.34 -4.31 -12.01
C GLU A 497 -1.40 -5.40 -10.93
N GLN A 498 -2.45 -5.41 -10.11
CA GLN A 498 -2.72 -6.45 -9.08
C GLN A 498 -4.18 -6.91 -9.08
N GLY A 499 -4.90 -6.68 -10.18
CA GLY A 499 -6.30 -7.05 -10.37
C GLY A 499 -7.27 -5.87 -10.43
N GLN A 500 -6.82 -4.64 -10.18
CA GLN A 500 -7.65 -3.43 -10.23
C GLN A 500 -8.05 -2.98 -11.64
N GLY A 501 -7.47 -3.55 -12.71
CA GLY A 501 -7.83 -3.23 -14.10
C GLY A 501 -7.16 -1.96 -14.65
N THR A 502 -5.99 -1.61 -14.10
CA THR A 502 -5.17 -0.48 -14.54
C THR A 502 -4.80 -0.59 -16.02
N ARG A 503 -4.40 -1.77 -16.51
CA ARG A 503 -4.03 -1.92 -17.93
C ARG A 503 -5.17 -1.53 -18.88
N THR A 504 -6.39 -1.95 -18.58
CA THR A 504 -7.58 -1.59 -19.38
C THR A 504 -7.84 -0.10 -19.36
N ALA A 505 -7.80 0.53 -18.17
CA ALA A 505 -8.03 1.96 -18.04
C ALA A 505 -6.97 2.80 -18.78
N LEU A 506 -5.70 2.41 -18.72
CA LEU A 506 -4.63 3.10 -19.46
C LEU A 506 -4.78 2.91 -20.97
N ALA A 507 -5.16 1.71 -21.42
CA ALA A 507 -5.46 1.46 -22.83
C ALA A 507 -6.62 2.33 -23.32
N GLN A 508 -7.68 2.52 -22.52
CA GLN A 508 -8.80 3.41 -22.87
C GLN A 508 -8.34 4.86 -23.07
N ILE A 509 -7.48 5.37 -22.19
CA ILE A 509 -6.91 6.73 -22.30
C ILE A 509 -6.15 6.89 -23.62
N VAL A 510 -5.24 5.95 -23.91
CA VAL A 510 -4.39 6.03 -25.11
C VAL A 510 -5.21 5.85 -26.39
N ALA A 511 -6.14 4.89 -26.38
CA ALA A 511 -7.00 4.61 -27.53
C ALA A 511 -7.89 5.80 -27.89
N GLU A 512 -8.43 6.52 -26.89
CA GLU A 512 -9.25 7.71 -27.13
C GLU A 512 -8.44 8.87 -27.68
N GLU A 513 -7.29 9.18 -27.07
CA GLU A 513 -6.44 10.31 -27.48
C GLU A 513 -5.81 10.11 -28.87
N LEU A 514 -5.56 8.85 -29.27
CA LEU A 514 -5.02 8.50 -30.59
C LEU A 514 -6.08 8.06 -31.59
N GLY A 515 -7.36 7.98 -31.23
CA GLY A 515 -8.43 7.54 -32.13
C GLY A 515 -8.20 6.13 -32.71
N VAL A 516 -7.64 5.19 -31.93
CA VAL A 516 -7.41 3.79 -32.34
C VAL A 516 -8.36 2.84 -31.62
N PRO A 517 -8.63 1.65 -32.16
CA PRO A 517 -9.40 0.66 -31.42
C PRO A 517 -8.59 0.14 -30.21
N LEU A 518 -9.29 -0.27 -29.14
CA LEU A 518 -8.66 -0.67 -27.88
C LEU A 518 -7.69 -1.86 -28.06
N ASP A 519 -8.01 -2.79 -28.96
CA ASP A 519 -7.19 -3.96 -29.26
C ASP A 519 -5.89 -3.64 -30.01
N ALA A 520 -5.76 -2.44 -30.58
CA ALA A 520 -4.51 -1.94 -31.12
C ALA A 520 -3.54 -1.42 -30.04
N VAL A 521 -3.98 -1.34 -28.77
CA VAL A 521 -3.16 -0.83 -27.65
C VAL A 521 -2.72 -1.96 -26.73
N THR A 522 -1.40 -2.12 -26.57
CA THR A 522 -0.79 -3.03 -25.60
C THR A 522 -0.17 -2.25 -24.45
N VAL A 523 -0.47 -2.63 -23.21
CA VAL A 523 0.08 -2.00 -22.00
C VAL A 523 1.03 -2.96 -21.26
N LEU A 524 2.29 -2.56 -21.13
CA LEU A 524 3.34 -3.27 -20.40
C LEU A 524 3.68 -2.54 -19.09
N CYS A 525 3.77 -3.30 -18.00
CA CYS A 525 4.11 -2.81 -16.68
C CYS A 525 4.88 -3.87 -15.88
N GLY A 526 5.50 -3.46 -14.77
CA GLY A 526 6.02 -4.37 -13.75
C GLY A 526 7.49 -4.77 -13.87
N ASP A 527 8.16 -4.47 -14.99
CA ASP A 527 9.56 -4.85 -15.22
C ASP A 527 10.48 -3.63 -15.26
N THR A 528 11.38 -3.50 -14.27
CA THR A 528 12.25 -2.33 -14.12
C THR A 528 13.28 -2.16 -15.23
N ALA A 529 13.51 -3.17 -16.07
CA ALA A 529 14.40 -3.06 -17.22
C ALA A 529 13.69 -2.61 -18.50
N VAL A 530 12.35 -2.64 -18.51
CA VAL A 530 11.53 -2.40 -19.72
C VAL A 530 10.75 -1.10 -19.62
N VAL A 531 10.20 -0.81 -18.44
CA VAL A 531 9.27 0.30 -18.25
C VAL A 531 9.97 1.51 -17.61
N PRO A 532 9.48 2.74 -17.83
CA PRO A 532 10.06 3.91 -17.19
C PRO A 532 9.93 3.83 -15.66
N TYR A 533 10.86 4.50 -14.97
CA TYR A 533 10.90 4.52 -13.51
C TYR A 533 9.60 5.06 -12.93
N GLY A 534 9.10 4.38 -11.88
CA GLY A 534 7.77 4.64 -11.35
C GLY A 534 7.59 4.24 -9.90
N GLY A 535 6.62 4.88 -9.24
CA GLY A 535 6.25 4.61 -7.86
C GLY A 535 5.42 3.33 -7.67
N GLY A 536 4.89 2.75 -8.74
CA GLY A 536 3.98 1.61 -8.70
C GLY A 536 2.60 1.98 -8.14
N THR A 537 1.81 0.97 -7.80
CA THR A 537 0.41 1.17 -7.40
C THR A 537 0.23 1.08 -5.90
N TRP A 538 0.00 2.20 -5.23
CA TRP A 538 -0.31 2.29 -3.79
C TRP A 538 -1.04 3.60 -3.49
N ALA A 539 -1.68 3.75 -2.32
CA ALA A 539 -2.44 4.96 -1.94
C ALA A 539 -3.37 5.50 -3.07
N SER A 540 -4.04 4.59 -3.76
CA SER A 540 -4.97 4.89 -4.87
C SER A 540 -4.36 5.78 -5.98
N ARG A 541 -3.04 5.77 -6.17
CA ARG A 541 -2.34 6.69 -7.09
C ARG A 541 -2.28 6.25 -8.56
N GLY A 542 -2.68 5.01 -8.84
CA GLY A 542 -2.52 4.41 -10.18
C GLY A 542 -3.15 5.26 -11.29
N MET A 543 -4.40 5.69 -11.12
CA MET A 543 -5.07 6.58 -12.08
C MET A 543 -4.72 8.06 -11.88
N PRO A 544 -4.77 8.64 -10.66
CA PRO A 544 -4.46 10.06 -10.47
C PRO A 544 -3.08 10.47 -11.01
N ILE A 545 -2.04 9.65 -10.79
CA ILE A 545 -0.67 9.97 -11.21
C ILE A 545 -0.32 9.24 -12.51
N GLY A 546 -0.51 7.91 -12.57
CA GLY A 546 -0.16 7.14 -13.77
C GLY A 546 -1.10 7.34 -14.95
N GLY A 547 -2.40 7.48 -14.70
CA GLY A 547 -3.38 7.84 -15.74
C GLY A 547 -3.08 9.23 -16.31
N SER A 548 -2.76 10.20 -15.46
CA SER A 548 -2.32 11.54 -15.90
C SER A 548 -1.02 11.50 -16.71
N ALA A 549 -0.01 10.75 -16.27
CA ALA A 549 1.23 10.57 -17.03
C ALA A 549 0.98 9.91 -18.40
N THR A 550 0.07 8.93 -18.45
CA THR A 550 -0.35 8.25 -19.69
C THR A 550 -1.08 9.21 -20.63
N LEU A 551 -2.00 10.02 -20.11
CA LEU A 551 -2.73 11.03 -20.86
C LEU A 551 -1.77 12.05 -21.50
N LEU A 552 -0.82 12.56 -20.73
CA LEU A 552 0.18 13.51 -21.22
C LEU A 552 1.06 12.89 -22.32
N ALA A 553 1.50 11.64 -22.13
CA ALA A 553 2.29 10.93 -23.13
C ALA A 553 1.50 10.63 -24.41
N ALA A 554 0.22 10.26 -24.29
CA ALA A 554 -0.67 10.02 -25.42
C ALA A 554 -0.90 11.30 -26.24
N ARG A 555 -1.17 12.42 -25.57
CA ARG A 555 -1.33 13.75 -26.21
C ARG A 555 -0.06 14.19 -26.92
N ALA A 556 1.10 13.99 -26.32
CA ALA A 556 2.38 14.30 -26.94
C ALA A 556 2.62 13.48 -28.22
N LEU A 557 2.23 12.21 -28.24
CA LEU A 557 2.30 11.38 -29.45
C LEU A 557 1.25 11.81 -30.49
N ALA A 558 0.00 12.05 -30.07
CA ALA A 558 -1.08 12.51 -30.94
C ALA A 558 -0.68 13.78 -31.70
N GLU A 559 -0.05 14.73 -31.00
CA GLU A 559 0.44 15.97 -31.60
C GLU A 559 1.52 15.72 -32.67
N ARG A 560 2.47 14.81 -32.40
CA ARG A 560 3.50 14.44 -33.39
C ARG A 560 2.89 13.76 -34.62
N VAL A 561 1.90 12.89 -34.42
CA VAL A 561 1.19 12.22 -35.52
C VAL A 561 0.44 13.25 -36.37
N ARG A 562 -0.28 14.20 -35.76
CA ARG A 562 -0.97 15.27 -36.50
C ARG A 562 0.00 16.10 -37.32
N ARG A 563 1.12 16.53 -36.73
CA ARG A 563 2.13 17.33 -37.43
C ARG A 563 2.77 16.59 -38.60
N ALA A 564 3.08 15.30 -38.44
CA ALA A 564 3.64 14.49 -39.52
C ALA A 564 2.62 14.30 -40.65
N ALA A 565 1.37 13.95 -40.31
CA ALA A 565 0.30 13.80 -41.28
C ALA A 565 -0.01 15.10 -42.02
N ALA A 566 -0.06 16.24 -41.30
CA ALA A 566 -0.29 17.56 -41.88
C ALA A 566 0.77 17.92 -42.93
N ALA A 567 2.05 17.63 -42.66
CA ALA A 567 3.12 17.86 -43.61
C ALA A 567 2.97 17.00 -44.88
N LEU A 568 2.61 15.72 -44.74
CA LEU A 568 2.41 14.80 -45.87
C LEU A 568 1.12 15.06 -46.66
N LEU A 569 0.10 15.60 -45.99
CA LEU A 569 -1.20 15.94 -46.55
C LEU A 569 -1.29 17.42 -46.96
N GLU A 570 -0.20 18.19 -46.88
CA GLU A 570 -0.18 19.62 -47.22
C GLU A 570 -1.35 20.39 -46.58
N ALA A 571 -1.58 20.16 -45.29
CA ALA A 571 -2.66 20.75 -44.50
C ALA A 571 -2.11 21.43 -43.24
N HIS A 572 -2.94 22.23 -42.55
CA HIS A 572 -2.57 22.76 -41.24
C HIS A 572 -2.76 21.67 -40.15
N PRO A 573 -1.88 21.55 -39.14
CA PRO A 573 -2.02 20.54 -38.09
C PRO A 573 -3.35 20.57 -37.34
N ASP A 574 -3.92 21.76 -37.13
CA ASP A 574 -5.22 21.92 -36.46
C ASP A 574 -6.41 21.41 -37.30
N ASP A 575 -6.21 21.25 -38.62
CA ASP A 575 -7.20 20.67 -39.52
C ASP A 575 -7.12 19.14 -39.56
N VAL A 576 -6.14 18.53 -38.87
CA VAL A 576 -5.95 17.08 -38.83
C VAL A 576 -6.64 16.47 -37.62
N GLU A 577 -7.63 15.62 -37.87
CA GLU A 577 -8.28 14.80 -36.86
C GLU A 577 -7.71 13.38 -36.81
N LEU A 578 -7.66 12.80 -35.62
CA LEU A 578 -7.23 11.42 -35.39
C LEU A 578 -8.47 10.57 -35.12
N ALA A 579 -8.77 9.64 -36.02
CA ALA A 579 -9.94 8.78 -35.92
C ALA A 579 -9.74 7.50 -36.72
N ASP A 580 -10.30 6.39 -36.19
CA ASP A 580 -10.30 5.07 -36.82
C ASP A 580 -8.90 4.60 -37.28
N GLY A 581 -7.87 4.86 -36.45
CA GLY A 581 -6.48 4.48 -36.74
C GLY A 581 -5.83 5.26 -37.88
N ALA A 582 -6.34 6.45 -38.20
CA ALA A 582 -5.85 7.31 -39.26
C ALA A 582 -5.83 8.78 -38.86
N ALA A 583 -4.96 9.56 -39.52
CA ALA A 583 -4.98 11.01 -39.48
C ALA A 583 -5.67 11.55 -40.74
N ARG A 584 -6.73 12.34 -40.58
CA ARG A 584 -7.59 12.82 -41.69
C ARG A 584 -7.70 14.33 -41.67
N VAL A 585 -7.76 14.96 -42.85
CA VAL A 585 -8.01 16.41 -42.95
C VAL A 585 -9.51 16.65 -42.88
N ARG A 586 -9.95 17.45 -41.89
CA ARG A 586 -11.35 17.73 -41.58
C ARG A 586 -12.12 18.21 -42.81
N GLY A 587 -13.28 17.63 -43.06
CA GLY A 587 -14.16 18.02 -44.17
C GLY A 587 -13.68 17.57 -45.56
N THR A 588 -12.67 16.70 -45.63
CA THR A 588 -12.14 16.15 -46.90
C THR A 588 -12.09 14.61 -46.86
N GLY A 589 -11.82 13.99 -48.02
CA GLY A 589 -11.50 12.56 -48.12
C GLY A 589 -10.02 12.22 -47.92
N ARG A 590 -9.15 13.20 -47.63
CA ARG A 590 -7.70 13.03 -47.53
C ARG A 590 -7.31 12.54 -46.14
N GLY A 591 -6.51 11.48 -46.07
CA GLY A 591 -5.99 10.96 -44.81
C GLY A 591 -4.94 9.88 -45.03
N LEU A 592 -4.20 9.57 -43.97
CA LEU A 592 -3.18 8.54 -43.94
C LEU A 592 -3.42 7.61 -42.76
N GLY A 593 -3.36 6.30 -43.00
CA GLY A 593 -3.42 5.30 -41.94
C GLY A 593 -2.17 5.37 -41.05
N TYR A 594 -2.27 4.96 -39.79
CA TYR A 594 -1.12 4.99 -38.89
C TYR A 594 0.04 4.08 -39.34
N ALA A 595 -0.26 2.96 -40.01
CA ALA A 595 0.77 2.11 -40.60
C ALA A 595 1.51 2.79 -41.76
N GLU A 596 0.85 3.71 -42.48
CA GLU A 596 1.48 4.51 -43.54
C GLU A 596 2.31 5.64 -42.95
N LEU A 597 1.82 6.29 -41.89
CA LEU A 597 2.53 7.37 -41.18
C LEU A 597 3.74 6.90 -40.36
N ALA A 598 3.72 5.65 -39.89
CA ALA A 598 4.78 5.09 -39.06
C ALA A 598 5.96 4.52 -39.86
N ARG A 599 5.84 4.44 -41.19
CA ARG A 599 6.92 4.11 -42.14
C ARG A 599 7.63 5.38 -42.57
#